data_AF-A0A9P4YIK1-F1
#
_entry.id   AF-A0A9P4YIK1-F1
#
_cell.length_a   1.000
_cell.length_b   1.000
_cell.length_c   1.000
_cell.angle_alpha   90.00
_cell.angle_beta   90.00
_cell.angle_gamma   90.00
#
_symmetry.space_group_name_H-M   'P 1'
#
loop_
_entity.id
_entity.type
_entity.pdbx_description
1 polymer ?
#
loop_
_entity_poly.entity_id
_entity_poly.type
_entity_poly.pdbx_seq_one_letter_code
_entity_poly.pdbx_strand_id
1 'polypeptide(L)'
;MLRRLTQYTEQFQRPVTTLVNNVKMAAPASDITLYTSQTPNGIKISIALEELGLPYKVVAIELGQNTQKEPWFLEINPNGRIPAITDTFTDGKKIAIFESGSILEYLVDRYDTEHKISYPKGTREAYEVSNWLFFQNAGLGPMQGQANHFNRYAPERIEYGINRYTNETRRLYGVLDKHLSQSKSGYLVGDHISIADISHWGWIASAGWAGVEIDDFPHLKAWEERLLKREGVEKGRHVPKPHTIKELLKDKEAMEREAAKSRQWVQAGMKSDASK
;
A
#
# COMPACT_ATOMS: atom_id res chain seq x y z
N MET A 1 39.13 -61.48 -49.25
CA MET A 1 40.26 -61.20 -48.34
C MET A 1 40.07 -59.81 -47.76
N LEU A 2 40.42 -59.62 -46.50
CA LEU A 2 40.15 -58.46 -45.62
C LEU A 2 38.74 -58.45 -44.99
N ARG A 3 38.58 -58.24 -43.68
CA ARG A 3 39.41 -58.37 -42.47
C ARG A 3 38.47 -57.91 -41.34
N ARG A 4 38.37 -58.69 -40.25
CA ARG A 4 38.42 -58.24 -38.83
C ARG A 4 37.33 -57.24 -38.36
N LEU A 5 36.80 -57.24 -37.15
CA LEU A 5 37.07 -57.91 -35.88
C LEU A 5 35.81 -57.61 -35.05
N THR A 6 35.15 -58.65 -34.53
CA THR A 6 34.15 -58.52 -33.47
C THR A 6 34.90 -58.51 -32.16
N GLN A 7 34.90 -57.39 -31.41
CA GLN A 7 35.35 -57.38 -30.02
C GLN A 7 34.64 -56.27 -29.23
N TYR A 8 33.78 -56.73 -28.32
CA TYR A 8 33.55 -56.24 -26.96
C TYR A 8 33.60 -54.73 -26.68
N THR A 9 32.44 -54.17 -26.35
CA THR A 9 32.28 -53.12 -25.33
C THR A 9 30.87 -53.18 -24.71
N GLU A 10 30.66 -54.10 -23.77
CA GLU A 10 29.67 -53.92 -22.70
C GLU A 10 30.40 -53.29 -21.51
N GLN A 11 30.33 -51.96 -21.37
CA GLN A 11 30.44 -51.27 -20.09
C GLN A 11 30.11 -49.80 -20.29
N PHE A 12 29.46 -49.21 -19.28
CA PHE A 12 29.03 -47.81 -19.16
C PHE A 12 27.61 -47.47 -19.64
N GLN A 13 26.61 -48.05 -18.98
CA GLN A 13 25.41 -47.29 -18.59
C GLN A 13 25.53 -46.91 -17.11
N ARG A 14 25.87 -45.65 -16.83
CA ARG A 14 25.57 -45.02 -15.53
C ARG A 14 24.40 -44.05 -15.77
N PRO A 15 23.34 -44.07 -14.96
CA PRO A 15 22.29 -43.07 -15.06
C PRO A 15 22.82 -41.74 -14.53
N VAL A 16 22.83 -40.71 -15.38
CA VAL A 16 23.00 -39.32 -14.95
C VAL A 16 21.72 -38.93 -14.21
N THR A 17 21.77 -39.04 -12.89
CA THR A 17 20.71 -38.51 -12.04
C THR A 17 20.97 -37.01 -11.91
N THR A 18 20.29 -36.22 -12.75
CA THR A 18 20.31 -34.76 -12.62
C THR A 18 19.59 -34.40 -11.31
N LEU A 19 20.37 -34.14 -10.25
CA LEU A 19 19.87 -33.47 -9.06
C LEU A 19 19.44 -32.07 -9.47
N VAL A 20 18.14 -31.89 -9.69
CA VAL A 20 17.54 -30.56 -9.75
C VAL A 20 17.59 -30.02 -8.32
N ASN A 21 18.70 -29.36 -7.98
CA ASN A 21 18.78 -28.57 -6.77
C ASN A 21 17.77 -27.43 -6.91
N ASN A 22 16.59 -27.60 -6.32
CA ASN A 22 15.68 -26.50 -6.01
C ASN A 22 16.33 -25.64 -4.92
N VAL A 23 17.36 -24.88 -5.32
CA VAL A 23 17.78 -23.71 -4.55
C VAL A 23 16.65 -22.72 -4.72
N LYS A 24 15.76 -22.63 -3.71
CA LYS A 24 15.01 -21.39 -3.49
C LYS A 24 16.06 -20.31 -3.36
N MET A 25 16.28 -19.54 -4.42
CA MET A 25 17.11 -18.34 -4.35
C MET A 25 16.52 -17.51 -3.22
N ALA A 26 17.30 -17.28 -2.16
CA ALA A 26 16.88 -16.41 -1.08
C ALA A 26 16.46 -15.08 -1.72
N ALA A 27 15.28 -14.56 -1.33
CA ALA A 27 14.85 -13.25 -1.77
C ALA A 27 16.00 -12.25 -1.56
N PRO A 28 16.27 -11.36 -2.52
CA PRO A 28 17.35 -10.40 -2.38
C PRO A 28 17.20 -9.64 -1.06
N ALA A 29 18.27 -9.62 -0.25
CA ALA A 29 18.24 -8.94 1.04
C ALA A 29 17.89 -7.46 0.82
N SER A 30 16.75 -7.02 1.35
CA SER A 30 16.30 -5.63 1.26
C SER A 30 17.12 -4.74 2.20
N ASP A 31 17.48 -3.54 1.74
CA ASP A 31 18.05 -2.48 2.58
C ASP A 31 17.09 -1.28 2.64
N ILE A 32 15.80 -1.63 2.78
CA ILE A 32 14.68 -0.70 2.75
C ILE A 32 14.62 0.06 4.07
N THR A 33 14.57 1.39 3.97
CA THR A 33 14.13 2.27 5.06
C THR A 33 12.82 2.92 4.67
N LEU A 34 11.77 2.70 5.46
CA LEU A 34 10.45 3.29 5.31
C LEU A 34 10.34 4.55 6.17
N TYR A 35 10.10 5.69 5.52
CA TYR A 35 9.81 6.96 6.17
C TYR A 35 8.30 7.19 6.12
N THR A 36 7.63 7.07 7.27
CA THR A 36 6.17 6.98 7.30
C THR A 36 5.55 7.60 8.55
N SER A 37 4.24 7.74 8.54
CA SER A 37 3.42 8.17 9.68
C SER A 37 2.12 7.38 9.70
N GLN A 38 1.42 7.38 10.83
CA GLN A 38 0.20 6.59 11.05
C GLN A 38 -1.00 7.18 10.28
N THR A 39 -1.00 6.96 8.97
CA THR A 39 -1.98 7.51 8.02
C THR A 39 -2.38 6.45 7.00
N PRO A 40 -3.54 6.60 6.33
CA PRO A 40 -3.94 5.69 5.24
C PRO A 40 -2.90 5.51 4.14
N ASN A 41 -2.12 6.54 3.79
CA ASN A 41 -1.05 6.42 2.80
C ASN A 41 0.20 5.73 3.35
N GLY A 42 0.56 6.04 4.60
CA GLY A 42 1.75 5.50 5.24
C GLY A 42 1.69 3.98 5.43
N ILE A 43 0.54 3.48 5.90
CA ILE A 43 0.39 2.06 6.22
C ILE A 43 0.34 1.14 4.99
N LYS A 44 0.05 1.66 3.79
CA LYS A 44 0.08 0.85 2.55
C LYS A 44 1.42 0.14 2.39
N ILE A 45 2.50 0.86 2.70
CA ILE A 45 3.85 0.39 2.42
C ILE A 45 4.29 -0.63 3.48
N SER A 46 4.01 -0.39 4.76
CA SER A 46 4.26 -1.39 5.79
C SER A 46 3.42 -2.66 5.58
N ILE A 47 2.16 -2.53 5.19
CA ILE A 47 1.32 -3.70 4.83
C ILE A 47 1.96 -4.49 3.68
N ALA A 48 2.41 -3.83 2.61
CA ALA A 48 3.07 -4.52 1.50
C ALA A 48 4.38 -5.20 1.92
N LEU A 49 5.19 -4.54 2.74
CA LEU A 49 6.45 -5.09 3.25
C LEU A 49 6.20 -6.33 4.13
N GLU A 50 5.18 -6.30 4.99
CA GLU A 50 4.79 -7.44 5.84
C GLU A 50 4.16 -8.59 5.04
N GLU A 51 3.31 -8.31 4.05
CA GLU A 51 2.76 -9.36 3.16
C GLU A 51 3.86 -10.04 2.33
N LEU A 52 4.92 -9.31 1.96
CA LEU A 52 6.10 -9.87 1.28
C LEU A 52 7.09 -10.54 2.24
N GLY A 53 6.99 -10.29 3.54
CA GLY A 53 7.95 -10.75 4.55
C GLY A 53 9.34 -10.13 4.39
N LEU A 54 9.42 -8.89 3.88
CA LEU A 54 10.68 -8.20 3.68
C LEU A 54 11.16 -7.56 4.99
N PRO A 55 12.45 -7.66 5.35
CA PRO A 55 13.01 -6.86 6.43
C PRO A 55 13.14 -5.38 6.02
N TYR A 56 12.78 -4.46 6.91
CA TYR A 56 12.88 -3.02 6.68
C TYR A 56 13.14 -2.26 7.98
N LYS A 57 13.73 -1.08 7.85
CA LYS A 57 13.87 -0.10 8.94
C LYS A 57 12.71 0.88 8.85
N VAL A 58 12.28 1.43 9.99
CA VAL A 58 11.21 2.43 10.04
C VAL A 58 11.75 3.72 10.65
N VAL A 59 11.49 4.84 9.97
CA VAL A 59 11.67 6.18 10.48
C VAL A 59 10.29 6.82 10.59
N ALA A 60 9.84 7.03 11.83
CA ALA A 60 8.59 7.72 12.10
C ALA A 60 8.73 9.21 11.79
N ILE A 61 7.81 9.75 10.99
CA ILE A 61 7.76 11.15 10.60
C ILE A 61 6.64 11.84 11.38
N GLU A 62 7.02 12.85 12.18
CA GLU A 62 6.11 13.64 12.99
C GLU A 62 5.51 14.79 12.16
N LEU A 63 4.36 14.51 11.52
CA LEU A 63 3.71 15.46 10.61
C LEU A 63 3.36 16.80 11.28
N GLY A 64 2.99 16.76 12.56
CA GLY A 64 2.67 17.96 13.35
C GLY A 64 3.88 18.87 13.61
N GLN A 65 5.10 18.34 13.49
CA GLN A 65 6.36 19.10 13.62
C GLN A 65 6.94 19.50 12.25
N ASN A 66 6.25 19.18 11.14
CA ASN A 66 6.73 19.40 9.79
C ASN A 66 8.07 18.70 9.45
N THR A 67 8.37 17.56 10.08
CA THR A 67 9.59 16.79 9.77
C THR A 67 9.71 16.44 8.29
N GLN A 68 8.59 16.18 7.62
CA GLN A 68 8.51 15.95 6.16
C GLN A 68 8.90 17.16 5.31
N LYS A 69 9.14 18.32 5.92
CA LYS A 69 9.57 19.56 5.24
C LYS A 69 11.03 19.90 5.55
N GLU A 70 11.71 19.12 6.37
CA GLU A 70 13.12 19.32 6.68
C GLU A 70 14.01 19.02 5.45
N PRO A 71 15.15 19.71 5.29
CA PRO A 71 16.00 19.57 4.10
C PRO A 71 16.37 18.12 3.76
N TRP A 72 16.75 17.32 4.76
CA TRP A 72 17.13 15.92 4.57
C TRP A 72 15.97 15.05 4.05
N PHE A 73 14.73 15.34 4.46
CA PHE A 73 13.57 14.60 3.95
C PHE A 73 13.24 15.04 2.53
N LEU A 74 13.40 16.33 2.22
CA LEU A 74 13.18 16.86 0.88
C LEU A 74 14.18 16.33 -0.15
N GLU A 75 15.39 15.93 0.26
CA GLU A 75 16.33 15.19 -0.59
C GLU A 75 15.81 13.80 -0.98
N ILE A 76 14.98 13.18 -0.14
CA ILE A 76 14.36 11.87 -0.40
C ILE A 76 13.05 12.05 -1.19
N ASN A 77 12.22 13.00 -0.76
CA ASN A 77 10.96 13.33 -1.40
C ASN A 77 10.78 14.85 -1.52
N PRO A 78 10.97 15.43 -2.72
CA PRO A 78 10.83 16.87 -2.93
C PRO A 78 9.40 17.39 -2.73
N ASN A 79 8.37 16.53 -2.78
CA ASN A 79 6.98 16.89 -2.45
C ASN A 79 6.81 17.16 -0.94
N GLY A 80 7.73 16.65 -0.11
CA GLY A 80 7.67 16.78 1.35
C GLY A 80 6.39 16.17 1.92
N ARG A 81 6.10 14.93 1.52
CA ARG A 81 4.96 14.11 1.97
C ARG A 81 5.41 12.69 2.30
N ILE A 82 4.72 12.03 3.21
CA ILE A 82 4.88 10.59 3.44
C ILE A 82 3.88 9.79 2.58
N PRO A 83 4.12 8.49 2.34
CA PRO A 83 5.35 7.76 2.61
C PRO A 83 6.47 8.06 1.60
N ALA A 84 7.69 7.74 2.00
CA ALA A 84 8.85 7.59 1.13
C ALA A 84 9.66 6.36 1.56
N ILE A 85 10.43 5.79 0.65
CA ILE A 85 11.43 4.77 0.98
C ILE A 85 12.80 5.14 0.42
N THR A 86 13.84 4.63 1.07
CA THR A 86 15.16 4.46 0.44
C THR A 86 15.52 2.98 0.39
N ASP A 87 16.26 2.59 -0.63
CA ASP A 87 16.74 1.22 -0.81
C ASP A 87 18.10 1.21 -1.54
N THR A 88 18.77 0.07 -1.57
CA THR A 88 19.95 -0.18 -2.40
C THR A 88 19.51 -0.85 -3.70
N PHE A 89 19.62 -0.11 -4.82
CA PHE A 89 19.19 -0.58 -6.14
C PHE A 89 20.12 -1.65 -6.72
N THR A 90 19.75 -2.23 -7.87
CA THR A 90 20.48 -3.35 -8.49
C THR A 90 21.90 -3.00 -8.93
N ASP A 91 22.22 -1.72 -9.08
CA ASP A 91 23.58 -1.23 -9.37
C ASP A 91 24.41 -0.94 -8.10
N GLY A 92 23.88 -1.28 -6.92
CA GLY A 92 24.53 -1.08 -5.62
C GLY A 92 24.41 0.35 -5.07
N LYS A 93 23.71 1.26 -5.75
CA LYS A 93 23.56 2.65 -5.30
C LYS A 93 22.24 2.85 -4.55
N LYS A 94 22.19 3.89 -3.72
CA LYS A 94 20.95 4.29 -3.06
C LYS A 94 19.96 4.86 -4.07
N ILE A 95 18.70 4.47 -3.92
CA ILE A 95 17.55 5.04 -4.61
C ILE A 95 16.55 5.55 -3.58
N ALA A 96 15.92 6.69 -3.86
CA ALA A 96 14.81 7.24 -3.09
C ALA A 96 13.53 7.17 -3.94
N ILE A 97 12.43 6.76 -3.32
CA ILE A 97 11.16 6.56 -4.02
C ILE A 97 10.05 7.16 -3.15
N PHE A 98 9.22 7.99 -3.76
CA PHE A 98 8.06 8.63 -3.14
C PHE A 98 6.81 8.40 -3.99
N GLU A 99 5.66 8.81 -3.46
CA GLU A 99 4.31 8.40 -3.90
C GLU A 99 3.99 6.94 -3.57
N SER A 100 2.97 6.73 -2.74
CA SER A 100 2.63 5.40 -2.25
C SER A 100 2.31 4.38 -3.36
N GLY A 101 1.76 4.82 -4.50
CA GLY A 101 1.51 3.94 -5.64
C GLY A 101 2.81 3.49 -6.32
N SER A 102 3.73 4.43 -6.57
CA SER A 102 5.03 4.14 -7.16
C SER A 102 5.89 3.25 -6.25
N ILE A 103 5.83 3.45 -4.93
CA ILE A 103 6.51 2.58 -3.97
C ILE A 103 5.94 1.16 -4.04
N LEU A 104 4.62 0.98 -4.11
CA LEU A 104 4.00 -0.35 -4.24
C LEU A 104 4.43 -1.05 -5.54
N GLU A 105 4.43 -0.33 -6.67
CA GLU A 105 4.92 -0.84 -7.96
C GLU A 105 6.40 -1.25 -7.87
N TYR A 106 7.24 -0.42 -7.24
CA TYR A 106 8.65 -0.74 -7.02
C TYR A 106 8.84 -2.02 -6.19
N LEU A 107 8.09 -2.17 -5.10
CA LEU A 107 8.20 -3.34 -4.23
C LEU A 107 7.83 -4.62 -4.98
N VAL A 108 6.75 -4.61 -5.76
CA VAL A 108 6.36 -5.81 -6.51
C VAL A 108 7.32 -6.12 -7.64
N ASP A 109 7.81 -5.10 -8.34
CA ASP A 109 8.77 -5.26 -9.43
C ASP A 109 10.10 -5.83 -8.95
N ARG A 110 10.56 -5.38 -7.76
CA ARG A 110 11.91 -5.67 -7.27
C ARG A 110 11.98 -6.90 -6.37
N TYR A 111 10.90 -7.20 -5.64
CA TYR A 111 10.90 -8.16 -4.55
C TYR A 111 9.78 -9.21 -4.62
N ASP A 112 8.68 -8.98 -5.33
CA ASP A 112 7.57 -9.94 -5.39
C ASP A 112 7.74 -10.98 -6.51
N THR A 113 8.85 -11.72 -6.48
CA THR A 113 9.20 -12.71 -7.52
C THR A 113 8.22 -13.89 -7.61
N GLU A 114 7.46 -14.13 -6.54
CA GLU A 114 6.45 -15.19 -6.45
C GLU A 114 5.02 -14.68 -6.69
N HIS A 115 4.84 -13.38 -6.99
CA HIS A 115 3.53 -12.77 -7.22
C HIS A 115 2.55 -13.01 -6.06
N LYS A 116 2.99 -12.76 -4.82
CA LYS A 116 2.20 -12.88 -3.60
C LYS A 116 1.19 -11.74 -3.42
N ILE A 117 1.52 -10.56 -3.95
CA ILE A 117 0.67 -9.35 -3.89
C ILE A 117 0.60 -8.66 -5.27
N SER A 118 0.89 -9.38 -6.34
CA SER A 118 0.94 -8.87 -7.71
C SER A 118 0.60 -9.96 -8.72
N TYR A 119 0.59 -9.60 -10.00
CA TYR A 119 0.46 -10.55 -11.10
C TYR A 119 1.61 -10.34 -12.09
N PRO A 120 2.00 -11.36 -12.88
CA PRO A 120 3.06 -11.21 -13.86
C PRO A 120 2.81 -10.05 -14.82
N LYS A 121 3.83 -9.25 -15.12
CA LYS A 121 3.71 -8.11 -16.04
C LYS A 121 3.19 -8.55 -17.42
N GLY A 122 2.31 -7.73 -18.00
CA GLY A 122 1.70 -8.00 -19.31
C GLY A 122 0.50 -8.95 -19.27
N THR A 123 0.17 -9.53 -18.12
CA THR A 123 -1.09 -10.26 -17.92
C THR A 123 -2.28 -9.30 -17.84
N ARG A 124 -3.49 -9.83 -18.04
CA ARG A 124 -4.73 -9.05 -17.89
C ARG A 124 -4.85 -8.50 -16.47
N GLU A 125 -4.58 -9.34 -15.49
CA GLU A 125 -4.69 -9.04 -14.08
C GLU A 125 -3.71 -7.92 -13.68
N ALA A 126 -2.49 -7.90 -14.22
CA ALA A 126 -1.55 -6.80 -13.98
C ALA A 126 -2.09 -5.43 -14.46
N TYR A 127 -2.75 -5.38 -15.62
CA TYR A 127 -3.40 -4.15 -16.10
C TYR A 127 -4.62 -3.77 -15.25
N GLU A 128 -5.41 -4.75 -14.82
CA GLU A 128 -6.55 -4.50 -13.93
C GLU A 128 -6.10 -4.00 -12.55
N VAL A 129 -5.02 -4.53 -11.98
CA VAL A 129 -4.41 -4.03 -10.74
C VAL A 129 -3.97 -2.58 -10.93
N SER A 130 -3.34 -2.26 -12.06
CA SER A 130 -2.93 -0.88 -12.38
C SER A 130 -4.14 0.07 -12.44
N ASN A 131 -5.23 -0.34 -13.08
CA ASN A 131 -6.47 0.48 -13.12
C ASN A 131 -6.96 0.84 -11.72
N TRP A 132 -7.02 -0.14 -10.81
CA TRP A 132 -7.46 0.10 -9.44
C TRP A 132 -6.45 0.90 -8.63
N LEU A 133 -5.14 0.68 -8.80
CA LEU A 133 -4.12 1.48 -8.16
C LEU A 133 -4.24 2.96 -8.56
N PHE A 134 -4.39 3.25 -9.86
CA PHE A 134 -4.59 4.62 -10.32
C PHE A 134 -5.96 5.19 -9.91
N PHE A 135 -7.01 4.38 -9.84
CA PHE A 135 -8.30 4.79 -9.27
C PHE A 135 -8.16 5.23 -7.80
N GLN A 136 -7.34 4.52 -7.02
CA GLN A 136 -7.02 4.88 -5.65
C GLN A 136 -6.26 6.21 -5.57
N ASN A 137 -5.17 6.32 -6.33
CA ASN A 137 -4.24 7.44 -6.28
C ASN A 137 -4.83 8.74 -6.84
N ALA A 138 -5.67 8.66 -7.88
CA ALA A 138 -6.23 9.83 -8.57
C ALA A 138 -7.68 10.13 -8.17
N GLY A 139 -8.40 9.16 -7.60
CA GLY A 139 -9.80 9.28 -7.21
C GLY A 139 -9.99 9.18 -5.70
N LEU A 140 -10.03 7.95 -5.19
CA LEU A 140 -10.45 7.65 -3.82
C LEU A 140 -9.66 8.43 -2.75
N GLY A 141 -8.33 8.30 -2.77
CA GLY A 141 -7.47 8.92 -1.76
C GLY A 141 -7.61 10.44 -1.74
N PRO A 142 -7.42 11.14 -2.87
CA PRO A 142 -7.59 12.59 -2.93
C PRO A 142 -8.99 13.06 -2.51
N MET A 143 -10.06 12.42 -3.00
CA MET A 143 -11.43 12.86 -2.70
C MET A 143 -11.79 12.64 -1.23
N GLN A 144 -11.43 11.49 -0.65
CA GLN A 144 -11.63 11.24 0.77
C GLN A 144 -10.74 12.14 1.63
N GLY A 145 -9.54 12.49 1.17
CA GLY A 145 -8.69 13.49 1.82
C GLY A 145 -9.36 14.86 1.93
N GLN A 146 -10.05 15.30 0.88
CA GLN A 146 -10.87 16.52 0.93
C GLN A 146 -12.08 16.36 1.84
N ALA A 147 -12.75 15.21 1.83
CA ALA A 147 -13.85 14.94 2.76
C ALA A 147 -13.38 15.05 4.22
N ASN A 148 -12.23 14.47 4.55
CA ASN A 148 -11.61 14.60 5.87
C ASN A 148 -11.33 16.07 6.23
N HIS A 149 -10.79 16.85 5.28
CA HIS A 149 -10.51 18.26 5.50
C HIS A 149 -11.78 19.05 5.86
N PHE A 150 -12.81 18.99 5.01
CA PHE A 150 -14.04 19.74 5.25
C PHE A 150 -14.83 19.25 6.47
N ASN A 151 -14.75 17.96 6.81
CA ASN A 151 -15.45 17.40 7.97
C ASN A 151 -14.74 17.65 9.31
N ARG A 152 -13.42 17.86 9.33
CA ARG A 152 -12.62 17.82 10.57
C ARG A 152 -11.64 18.98 10.75
N TYR A 153 -11.05 19.46 9.65
CA TYR A 153 -9.86 20.34 9.69
C TYR A 153 -10.11 21.75 9.15
N ALA A 154 -11.19 21.98 8.40
CA ALA A 154 -11.58 23.32 8.01
C ALA A 154 -11.88 24.16 9.27
N PRO A 155 -11.43 25.41 9.34
CA PRO A 155 -11.65 26.26 10.52
C PRO A 155 -13.13 26.67 10.67
N GLU A 156 -13.87 26.63 9.56
CA GLU A 156 -15.28 26.96 9.46
C GLU A 156 -16.04 25.82 8.80
N ARG A 157 -17.32 25.67 9.18
CA ARG A 157 -18.20 24.68 8.57
C ARG A 157 -18.67 25.18 7.20
N ILE A 158 -18.18 24.54 6.14
CA ILE A 158 -18.56 24.85 4.75
C ILE A 158 -19.41 23.71 4.20
N GLU A 159 -20.73 23.85 4.33
CA GLU A 159 -21.71 22.80 4.02
C GLU A 159 -21.59 22.27 2.57
N TYR A 160 -21.35 23.16 1.60
CA TYR A 160 -21.11 22.76 0.21
C TYR A 160 -19.88 21.84 0.05
N GLY A 161 -18.77 22.19 0.72
CA GLY A 161 -17.53 21.41 0.67
C GLY A 161 -17.71 20.04 1.32
N ILE A 162 -18.32 20.01 2.51
CA ILE A 162 -18.67 18.76 3.21
C ILE A 162 -19.50 17.86 2.29
N ASN A 163 -20.61 18.38 1.75
CA ASN A 163 -21.51 17.59 0.91
C ASN A 163 -20.85 17.13 -0.39
N ARG A 164 -20.12 18.00 -1.08
CA ARG A 164 -19.44 17.66 -2.33
C ARG A 164 -18.47 16.49 -2.15
N TYR A 165 -17.56 16.57 -1.19
CA TYR A 165 -16.50 15.58 -1.05
C TYR A 165 -16.95 14.32 -0.32
N THR A 166 -17.90 14.43 0.62
CA THR A 166 -18.52 13.25 1.25
C THR A 166 -19.32 12.46 0.21
N ASN A 167 -20.12 13.12 -0.63
CA ASN A 167 -20.89 12.45 -1.68
C ASN A 167 -20.00 11.83 -2.76
N GLU A 168 -18.91 12.50 -3.17
CA GLU A 168 -17.96 11.91 -4.12
C GLU A 168 -17.24 10.70 -3.51
N THR A 169 -16.88 10.75 -2.22
CA THR A 169 -16.31 9.59 -1.51
C THR A 169 -17.32 8.43 -1.49
N ARG A 170 -18.59 8.69 -1.16
CA ARG A 170 -19.67 7.70 -1.21
C ARG A 170 -19.84 7.10 -2.62
N ARG A 171 -19.75 7.92 -3.67
CA ARG A 171 -19.83 7.44 -5.06
C ARG A 171 -18.69 6.48 -5.38
N LEU A 172 -17.46 6.81 -4.98
CA LEU A 172 -16.27 5.98 -5.19
C LEU A 172 -16.36 4.66 -4.38
N TYR A 173 -16.90 4.71 -3.16
CA TYR A 173 -17.21 3.52 -2.37
C TYR A 173 -18.25 2.64 -3.06
N GLY A 174 -19.29 3.24 -3.65
CA GLY A 174 -20.29 2.52 -4.43
C GLY A 174 -19.73 1.84 -5.68
N VAL A 175 -18.70 2.42 -6.31
CA VAL A 175 -17.96 1.76 -7.41
C VAL A 175 -17.24 0.51 -6.90
N LEU A 176 -16.52 0.61 -5.79
CA LEU A 176 -15.81 -0.52 -5.19
C LEU A 176 -16.77 -1.61 -4.71
N ASP A 177 -17.84 -1.23 -4.02
CA ASP A 177 -18.85 -2.15 -3.51
C ASP A 177 -19.52 -2.94 -4.64
N LYS A 178 -19.93 -2.24 -5.72
CA LYS A 178 -20.48 -2.88 -6.90
C LYS A 178 -19.48 -3.83 -7.56
N HIS A 179 -18.22 -3.43 -7.70
CA HIS A 179 -17.18 -4.28 -8.25
C HIS A 179 -16.96 -5.53 -7.39
N LEU A 180 -16.85 -5.37 -6.07
CA LEU A 180 -16.67 -6.46 -5.11
C LEU A 180 -17.88 -7.39 -5.05
N SER A 181 -19.10 -6.92 -5.32
CA SER A 181 -20.29 -7.77 -5.44
C SER A 181 -20.18 -8.81 -6.56
N GLN A 182 -19.34 -8.53 -7.57
CA GLN A 182 -19.08 -9.39 -8.73
C GLN A 182 -17.76 -10.17 -8.59
N SER A 183 -16.96 -9.86 -7.57
CA SER A 183 -15.71 -10.54 -7.31
C SER A 183 -15.96 -11.97 -6.84
N LYS A 184 -15.31 -12.94 -7.52
CA LYS A 184 -15.39 -14.36 -7.15
C LYS A 184 -14.46 -14.72 -6.00
N SER A 185 -13.35 -14.00 -5.85
CA SER A 185 -12.33 -14.25 -4.84
C SER A 185 -12.55 -13.41 -3.57
N GLY A 186 -13.32 -12.33 -3.69
CA GLY A 186 -13.46 -11.33 -2.63
C GLY A 186 -12.27 -10.36 -2.55
N TYR A 187 -11.42 -10.31 -3.57
CA TYR A 187 -10.39 -9.27 -3.80
C TYR A 187 -10.76 -8.38 -4.99
N LEU A 188 -10.08 -7.24 -5.15
CA LEU A 188 -10.32 -6.34 -6.27
C LEU A 188 -9.93 -6.94 -7.61
N VAL A 189 -8.88 -7.76 -7.69
CA VAL A 189 -8.43 -8.38 -8.95
C VAL A 189 -8.01 -9.83 -8.73
N GLY A 190 -8.39 -10.68 -9.69
CA GLY A 190 -7.99 -12.09 -9.73
C GLY A 190 -8.39 -12.89 -8.49
N ASP A 191 -7.50 -13.72 -7.98
CA ASP A 191 -7.78 -14.75 -6.98
C ASP A 191 -7.13 -14.51 -5.60
N HIS A 192 -6.24 -13.53 -5.48
CA HIS A 192 -5.56 -13.19 -4.24
C HIS A 192 -5.40 -11.68 -4.05
N ILE A 193 -4.92 -11.28 -2.87
CA ILE A 193 -4.65 -9.87 -2.54
C ILE A 193 -3.64 -9.29 -3.53
N SER A 194 -3.81 -8.01 -3.89
CA SER A 194 -2.80 -7.30 -4.68
C SER A 194 -2.48 -5.92 -4.10
N ILE A 195 -1.51 -5.24 -4.70
CA ILE A 195 -1.25 -3.81 -4.39
C ILE A 195 -2.47 -2.92 -4.64
N ALA A 196 -3.42 -3.34 -5.50
CA ALA A 196 -4.70 -2.66 -5.62
C ALA A 196 -5.45 -2.73 -4.27
N ASP A 197 -5.60 -3.90 -3.67
CA ASP A 197 -6.27 -4.06 -2.39
C ASP A 197 -5.56 -3.29 -1.25
N ILE A 198 -4.24 -3.45 -1.16
CA ILE A 198 -3.40 -2.81 -0.14
C ILE A 198 -3.51 -1.28 -0.20
N SER A 199 -3.53 -0.72 -1.41
CA SER A 199 -3.64 0.73 -1.60
C SER A 199 -4.97 1.31 -1.11
N HIS A 200 -6.03 0.52 -1.07
CA HIS A 200 -7.36 0.99 -0.66
C HIS A 200 -7.61 0.81 0.84
N TRP A 201 -7.08 -0.24 1.45
CA TRP A 201 -7.54 -0.72 2.77
C TRP A 201 -7.56 0.36 3.86
N GLY A 202 -6.46 1.10 4.04
CA GLY A 202 -6.38 2.14 5.07
C GLY A 202 -7.36 3.30 4.88
N TRP A 203 -7.72 3.60 3.63
CA TRP A 203 -8.73 4.62 3.32
C TRP A 203 -10.13 4.12 3.66
N ILE A 204 -10.44 2.86 3.34
CA ILE A 204 -11.74 2.26 3.68
C ILE A 204 -11.90 2.05 5.18
N ALA A 205 -10.84 1.61 5.88
CA ALA A 205 -10.83 1.47 7.33
C ALA A 205 -11.09 2.79 8.08
N SER A 206 -10.90 3.93 7.40
CA SER A 206 -11.12 5.28 7.95
C SER A 206 -12.40 5.96 7.41
N ALA A 207 -13.35 5.21 6.84
CA ALA A 207 -14.61 5.73 6.27
C ALA A 207 -15.35 6.71 7.19
N GLY A 208 -15.56 6.34 8.46
CA GLY A 208 -16.27 7.19 9.43
C GLY A 208 -15.54 8.50 9.73
N TRP A 209 -14.22 8.55 9.53
CA TRP A 209 -13.46 9.79 9.70
C TRP A 209 -13.83 10.81 8.61
N ALA A 210 -14.12 10.32 7.40
CA ALA A 210 -14.59 11.09 6.26
C ALA A 210 -16.10 11.40 6.31
N GLY A 211 -16.82 10.93 7.34
CA GLY A 211 -18.28 11.07 7.43
C GLY A 211 -19.05 10.09 6.54
N VAL A 212 -18.46 8.95 6.20
CA VAL A 212 -19.10 7.90 5.39
C VAL A 212 -19.40 6.68 6.26
N GLU A 213 -20.65 6.24 6.25
CA GLU A 213 -21.08 5.00 6.89
C GLU A 213 -20.72 3.79 6.03
N ILE A 214 -19.82 2.94 6.51
CA ILE A 214 -19.36 1.76 5.76
C ILE A 214 -20.44 0.69 5.63
N ASP A 215 -21.44 0.71 6.52
CA ASP A 215 -22.57 -0.24 6.51
C ASP A 215 -23.50 -0.08 5.30
N ASP A 216 -23.45 1.08 4.62
CA ASP A 216 -24.13 1.31 3.34
C ASP A 216 -23.51 0.50 2.18
N PHE A 217 -22.32 -0.08 2.38
CA PHE A 217 -21.52 -0.77 1.35
C PHE A 217 -21.12 -2.18 1.84
N PRO A 218 -22.05 -3.15 1.83
CA PRO A 218 -21.86 -4.43 2.49
C PRO A 218 -20.73 -5.29 1.89
N HIS A 219 -20.51 -5.23 0.57
CA HIS A 219 -19.43 -5.98 -0.08
C HIS A 219 -18.07 -5.35 0.20
N LEU A 220 -18.02 -4.02 0.23
CA LEU A 220 -16.83 -3.27 0.60
C LEU A 220 -16.45 -3.49 2.08
N LYS A 221 -17.43 -3.48 2.97
CA LYS A 221 -17.23 -3.83 4.39
C LYS A 221 -16.68 -5.24 4.54
N ALA A 222 -17.32 -6.23 3.90
CA ALA A 222 -16.87 -7.62 3.96
C ALA A 222 -15.45 -7.79 3.38
N TRP A 223 -15.08 -7.02 2.36
CA TRP A 223 -13.72 -6.96 1.81
C TRP A 223 -12.72 -6.37 2.82
N GLU A 224 -13.05 -5.25 3.48
CA GLU A 224 -12.18 -4.62 4.48
C GLU A 224 -11.90 -5.57 5.65
N GLU A 225 -12.94 -6.23 6.16
CA GLU A 225 -12.84 -7.21 7.26
C GLU A 225 -12.05 -8.46 6.86
N ARG A 226 -12.12 -8.88 5.59
CA ARG A 226 -11.31 -9.99 5.06
C ARG A 226 -9.83 -9.63 5.04
N LEU A 227 -9.50 -8.44 4.55
CA LEU A 227 -8.11 -7.98 4.51
C LEU A 227 -7.54 -7.84 5.92
N LEU A 228 -8.30 -7.30 6.88
CA LEU A 228 -7.87 -7.17 8.27
C LEU A 228 -7.51 -8.51 8.92
N LYS A 229 -8.08 -9.63 8.48
CA LYS A 229 -7.74 -10.96 9.00
C LYS A 229 -6.40 -11.50 8.49
N ARG A 230 -5.77 -10.84 7.53
CA ARG A 230 -4.46 -11.25 7.02
C ARG A 230 -3.36 -10.79 7.95
N GLU A 231 -2.39 -11.67 8.19
CA GLU A 231 -1.28 -11.39 9.11
C GLU A 231 -0.44 -10.19 8.66
N GLY A 232 -0.17 -10.06 7.35
CA GLY A 232 0.60 -8.94 6.81
C GLY A 232 -0.12 -7.60 6.97
N VAL A 233 -1.44 -7.57 6.70
CA VAL A 233 -2.28 -6.40 6.96
C VAL A 233 -2.32 -6.04 8.45
N GLU A 234 -2.53 -7.03 9.32
CA GLU A 234 -2.61 -6.82 10.77
C GLU A 234 -1.30 -6.28 11.34
N LYS A 235 -0.15 -6.85 10.97
CA LYS A 235 1.15 -6.32 11.41
C LYS A 235 1.42 -4.95 10.80
N GLY A 236 1.25 -4.82 9.49
CA GLY A 236 1.64 -3.64 8.74
C GLY A 236 0.83 -2.40 9.12
N ARG A 237 -0.46 -2.55 9.45
CA ARG A 237 -1.27 -1.40 9.87
C ARG A 237 -0.73 -0.74 11.14
N HIS A 238 -0.06 -1.48 12.02
CA HIS A 238 0.48 -0.97 13.29
C HIS A 238 1.84 -0.26 13.17
N VAL A 239 2.30 0.04 11.95
CA VAL A 239 3.56 0.73 11.69
C VAL A 239 3.29 2.16 11.23
N PRO A 240 3.95 3.19 11.80
CA PRO A 240 5.04 3.10 12.78
C PRO A 240 4.56 2.99 14.24
N LYS A 241 3.26 3.10 14.49
CA LYS A 241 2.66 3.02 15.82
C LYS A 241 1.27 2.35 15.73
N PRO A 242 0.67 1.92 16.83
CA PRO A 242 -0.60 1.20 16.75
C PRO A 242 -1.69 1.95 15.95
N HIS A 243 -2.32 1.26 15.00
CA HIS A 243 -3.49 1.76 14.28
C HIS A 243 -4.75 1.64 15.13
N THR A 244 -5.35 2.78 15.46
CA THR A 244 -6.47 2.87 16.41
C THR A 244 -7.74 3.49 15.81
N ILE A 245 -7.84 3.61 14.48
CA ILE A 245 -8.96 4.36 13.86
C ILE A 245 -10.31 3.74 14.20
N LYS A 246 -10.42 2.40 14.26
CA LYS A 246 -11.71 1.72 14.53
C LYS A 246 -12.15 1.94 15.98
N GLU A 247 -11.22 2.00 16.92
CA GLU A 247 -11.49 2.36 18.32
C GLU A 247 -11.85 3.83 18.43
N LEU A 248 -11.09 4.70 17.76
CA LEU A 248 -11.31 6.13 17.73
C LEU A 248 -12.72 6.47 17.23
N LEU A 249 -13.18 5.83 16.15
CA LEU A 249 -14.51 6.05 15.56
C LEU A 249 -15.68 5.71 16.49
N LYS A 250 -15.46 4.95 17.57
CA LYS A 250 -16.50 4.60 18.55
C LYS A 250 -16.66 5.67 19.64
N ASP A 251 -15.69 6.57 19.80
CA ASP A 251 -15.67 7.60 20.83
C ASP A 251 -15.65 8.99 20.17
N LYS A 252 -16.81 9.66 20.17
CA LYS A 252 -16.99 10.98 19.59
C LYS A 252 -16.09 12.04 20.22
N GLU A 253 -15.83 11.95 21.53
CA GLU A 253 -14.96 12.93 22.19
C GLU A 253 -13.49 12.68 21.83
N ALA A 254 -13.06 11.42 21.77
CA ALA A 254 -11.72 11.09 21.31
C ALA A 254 -11.51 11.52 19.86
N MET A 255 -12.50 11.32 18.99
CA MET A 255 -12.47 11.81 17.62
C MET A 255 -12.26 13.32 17.56
N GLU A 256 -13.05 14.10 18.31
CA GLU A 256 -12.92 15.57 18.26
C GLU A 256 -11.58 16.03 18.84
N ARG A 257 -11.07 15.39 19.91
CA ARG A 257 -9.73 15.68 20.43
C ARG A 257 -8.64 15.47 19.38
N GLU A 258 -8.70 14.36 18.65
CA GLU A 258 -7.72 14.06 17.59
C GLU A 258 -7.90 14.95 16.36
N ALA A 259 -9.15 15.27 15.99
CA ALA A 259 -9.47 16.21 14.93
C ALA A 259 -8.96 17.63 15.26
N ALA A 260 -9.09 18.08 16.50
CA ALA A 260 -8.61 19.39 16.95
C ALA A 260 -7.08 19.50 16.87
N LYS A 261 -6.34 18.48 17.31
CA LYS A 261 -4.87 18.42 17.11
C LYS A 261 -4.53 18.46 15.62
N SER A 262 -5.27 17.69 14.83
CA SER A 262 -5.04 17.63 13.38
C SER A 262 -5.31 18.95 12.67
N ARG A 263 -6.40 19.62 13.05
CA ARG A 263 -6.79 20.95 12.58
C ARG A 263 -5.67 21.96 12.80
N GLN A 264 -5.06 21.99 13.98
CA GLN A 264 -3.98 22.94 14.29
C GLN A 264 -2.80 22.82 13.31
N TRP A 265 -2.24 21.62 13.14
CA TRP A 265 -1.06 21.47 12.28
C TRP A 265 -1.40 21.56 10.79
N VAL A 266 -2.59 21.12 10.36
CA VAL A 266 -3.04 21.27 8.96
C VAL A 266 -3.17 22.75 8.59
N GLN A 267 -3.80 23.55 9.45
CA GLN A 267 -3.95 24.99 9.21
C GLN A 267 -2.60 25.72 9.25
N ALA A 268 -1.71 25.35 10.18
CA ALA A 268 -0.35 25.89 10.23
C ALA A 268 0.43 25.56 8.94
N GLY A 269 0.33 24.32 8.45
CA GLY A 269 0.95 23.87 7.20
C GLY A 269 0.43 24.64 5.99
N MET A 270 -0.89 24.80 5.85
CA MET A 270 -1.51 25.58 4.77
C MET A 270 -1.03 27.03 4.75
N LYS A 271 -0.92 27.67 5.92
CA LYS A 271 -0.40 29.04 6.03
C LYS A 271 1.06 29.12 5.61
N SER A 272 1.89 28.15 6.01
CA SER A 272 3.30 28.10 5.61
C SER A 272 3.48 27.84 4.12
N ASP A 273 2.64 27.03 3.50
CA ASP A 273 2.72 26.74 2.06
C ASP A 273 2.24 27.94 1.22
N ALA A 274 1.24 28.69 1.68
CA ALA A 274 0.78 29.90 1.00
C ALA A 274 1.80 31.07 1.00
N SER A 275 2.81 31.02 1.88
CA SER A 275 3.85 32.05 1.98
C SER A 275 5.11 31.78 1.13
N LYS A 276 5.15 30.67 0.40
CA LYS A 276 6.27 30.29 -0.49
C LYS A 276 5.96 30.68 -1.93
#